data_AF-A0A925M0A8-F1
#
_entry.id   AF-A0A925M0A8-F1
#
_cell.length_a   1.000
_cell.length_b   1.000
_cell.length_c   1.000
_cell.angle_alpha   90.00
_cell.angle_beta   90.00
_cell.angle_gamma   90.00
#
_symmetry.space_group_name_H-M   'P 1'
#
loop_
_entity.id
_entity.type
_entity.pdbx_description
1 polymer ?
#
loop_
_entity_poly.entity_id
_entity_poly.type
_entity_poly.pdbx_seq_one_letter_code
_entity_poly.pdbx_strand_id
1 'polypeptide(L)'
;MIRKWFQSFGRSLLPTAASPDRLLREFERHRESLQRQYFELASSTGLPRGLRWLSCDWLEALVLLRDRTTKQPNLLVSINLRFEAIEGSDMEDVAAVSSIRDACAVFQWQNNAWTTSGRTLFNMNPEAAKQRLAASYEPI
;
A
#
# COMPACT_ATOMS: atom_id res chain seq x y z
N MET A 1 -32.81 15.69 22.46
CA MET A 1 -33.02 14.77 21.32
C MET A 1 -31.96 13.69 21.42
N ILE A 2 -32.37 12.46 21.72
CA ILE A 2 -31.54 11.32 22.12
C ILE A 2 -31.34 10.43 20.91
N ARG A 3 -30.10 10.00 20.62
CA ARG A 3 -29.77 8.62 20.24
C ARG A 3 -28.37 8.24 20.72
N LYS A 4 -28.30 7.65 21.91
CA LYS A 4 -27.21 6.77 22.34
C LYS A 4 -27.29 5.49 21.48
N TRP A 5 -26.16 5.04 20.93
CA TRP A 5 -25.98 3.65 20.53
C TRP A 5 -24.82 3.08 21.34
N PHE A 6 -25.18 2.30 22.36
CA PHE A 6 -24.27 1.40 23.06
C PHE A 6 -24.75 0.00 22.70
N GLN A 7 -23.92 -0.77 22.01
CA GLN A 7 -23.89 -2.23 22.17
C GLN A 7 -22.45 -2.70 21.96
N SER A 8 -21.79 -2.96 23.09
CA SER A 8 -20.75 -3.99 23.19
C SER A 8 -21.47 -5.34 23.15
N PHE A 9 -21.06 -6.28 22.31
CA PHE A 9 -20.94 -7.70 22.64
C PHE A 9 -20.30 -8.46 21.48
N GLY A 10 -19.32 -9.29 21.82
CA GLY A 10 -18.54 -10.09 20.89
C GLY A 10 -17.09 -9.63 20.85
N ARG A 11 -16.30 -10.07 21.83
CA ARG A 11 -14.87 -10.33 21.60
C ARG A 11 -14.85 -11.40 20.50
N SER A 12 -14.97 -10.97 19.25
CA SER A 12 -14.73 -11.86 18.15
C SER A 12 -13.28 -12.28 18.31
N LEU A 13 -13.08 -13.56 18.58
CA LEU A 13 -11.83 -14.25 18.28
C LEU A 13 -11.67 -14.20 16.76
N LEU A 14 -11.52 -12.99 16.21
CA LEU A 14 -11.08 -12.83 14.84
C LEU A 14 -9.77 -13.59 14.77
N PRO A 15 -9.55 -14.42 13.75
CA PRO A 15 -8.24 -15.01 13.53
C PRO A 15 -7.30 -13.88 13.09
N THR A 16 -6.84 -13.07 14.03
CA THR A 16 -5.81 -12.04 13.88
C THR A 16 -4.45 -12.66 13.57
N ALA A 17 -4.36 -14.00 13.57
CA ALA A 17 -3.18 -14.77 13.24
C ALA A 17 -3.42 -15.62 11.98
N ALA A 18 -3.95 -15.05 10.89
CA ALA A 18 -3.74 -15.67 9.59
C ALA A 18 -2.21 -15.87 9.43
N SER A 19 -1.78 -17.12 9.20
CA SER A 19 -0.36 -17.41 9.05
C SER A 19 0.23 -16.62 7.88
N PRO A 20 1.52 -16.26 7.92
CA PRO A 20 2.18 -15.57 6.82
C PRO A 20 1.91 -16.25 5.47
N ASP A 21 2.01 -17.58 5.40
CA ASP A 21 1.72 -18.34 4.18
C ASP A 21 0.28 -18.19 3.68
N ARG A 22 -0.70 -18.15 4.59
CA ARG A 22 -2.10 -17.97 4.20
C ARG A 22 -2.31 -16.57 3.62
N LEU A 23 -1.72 -15.57 4.26
CA LEU A 23 -1.79 -14.17 3.83
C LEU A 23 -1.17 -14.00 2.43
N LEU A 24 0.01 -14.57 2.19
CA LEU A 24 0.68 -14.52 0.89
C LEU A 24 -0.08 -15.31 -0.19
N ARG A 25 -0.60 -16.50 0.12
CA ARG A 25 -1.45 -17.26 -0.82
C ARG A 25 -2.71 -16.49 -1.21
N GLU A 26 -3.32 -15.77 -0.27
CA GLU A 26 -4.51 -14.98 -0.56
C GLU A 26 -4.20 -13.78 -1.45
N PHE A 27 -3.04 -13.13 -1.22
CA PHE A 27 -2.56 -12.06 -2.09
C PHE A 27 -2.32 -12.59 -3.50
N GLU A 28 -1.62 -13.71 -3.62
CA GLU A 28 -1.30 -14.31 -4.91
C GLU A 28 -2.55 -14.63 -5.72
N ARG A 29 -3.56 -15.22 -5.08
CA ARG A 29 -4.84 -15.55 -5.74
C ARG A 29 -5.53 -14.34 -6.37
N HIS A 30 -5.36 -13.15 -5.78
CA HIS A 30 -6.02 -11.92 -6.20
C HIS A 30 -5.04 -10.88 -6.75
N ARG A 31 -3.80 -11.27 -7.03
CA ARG A 31 -2.67 -10.37 -7.33
C ARG A 31 -3.03 -9.37 -8.41
N GLU A 32 -3.48 -9.85 -9.57
CA GLU A 32 -3.79 -8.98 -10.72
C GLU A 32 -4.90 -7.95 -10.40
N SER A 33 -5.96 -8.37 -9.71
CA SER A 33 -7.06 -7.47 -9.34
C SER A 33 -6.63 -6.43 -8.33
N LEU A 34 -5.82 -6.82 -7.33
CA LEU A 34 -5.30 -5.91 -6.32
C LEU A 34 -4.32 -4.91 -6.91
N GLN A 35 -3.45 -5.36 -7.81
CA GLN A 35 -2.49 -4.51 -8.52
C GLN A 35 -3.19 -3.48 -9.41
N ARG A 36 -4.21 -3.91 -10.16
CA ARG A 36 -5.04 -3.00 -10.96
C ARG A 36 -5.74 -1.95 -10.10
N GLN A 37 -6.43 -2.39 -9.05
CA GLN A 37 -7.12 -1.49 -8.12
C GLN A 37 -6.16 -0.52 -7.45
N TYR A 38 -4.96 -0.98 -7.06
CA TYR A 38 -3.93 -0.11 -6.51
C TYR A 38 -3.55 0.99 -7.50
N PHE A 39 -3.24 0.64 -8.75
CA PHE A 39 -2.78 1.62 -9.74
C PHE A 39 -3.87 2.65 -10.05
N GLU A 40 -5.12 2.20 -10.22
CA GLU A 40 -6.27 3.09 -10.42
C GLU A 40 -6.41 4.09 -9.26
N LEU A 41 -6.40 3.61 -8.01
CA LEU A 41 -6.51 4.47 -6.84
C LEU A 41 -5.30 5.39 -6.69
N ALA A 42 -4.08 4.87 -6.79
CA ALA A 42 -2.84 5.62 -6.58
C ALA A 42 -2.68 6.74 -7.62
N SER A 43 -2.90 6.44 -8.90
CA SER A 43 -2.79 7.43 -9.98
C SER A 43 -3.84 8.54 -9.91
N SER A 44 -4.99 8.28 -9.27
CA SER A 44 -6.04 9.28 -9.05
C SER A 44 -5.74 10.26 -7.91
N THR A 45 -4.73 10.01 -7.08
CA THR A 45 -4.44 10.84 -5.88
C THR A 45 -3.84 12.21 -6.20
N GLY A 46 -3.27 12.40 -7.40
CA GLY A 46 -2.50 13.60 -7.74
C GLY A 46 -1.14 13.71 -7.04
N LEU A 47 -0.66 12.61 -6.42
CA LEU A 47 0.66 12.53 -5.80
C LEU A 47 1.63 11.73 -6.67
N PRO A 48 2.88 12.18 -6.89
CA PRO A 48 3.43 13.47 -6.49
C PRO A 48 2.80 14.64 -7.28
N ARG A 49 2.69 15.81 -6.66
CA ARG A 49 2.08 17.00 -7.26
C ARG A 49 2.81 17.40 -8.54
N GLY A 50 2.05 17.78 -9.57
CA GLY A 50 2.59 18.19 -10.88
C GLY A 50 3.02 17.01 -11.77
N LEU A 51 2.82 15.77 -11.33
CA LEU A 51 3.20 14.58 -12.10
C LEU A 51 1.98 13.73 -12.46
N ARG A 52 1.98 13.18 -13.67
CA ARG A 52 1.05 12.16 -14.12
C ARG A 52 1.71 10.79 -14.06
N TRP A 53 1.01 9.80 -13.51
CA TRP A 53 1.45 8.40 -13.52
C TRP A 53 1.33 7.82 -14.92
N LEU A 54 2.39 7.20 -15.41
CA LEU A 54 2.42 6.54 -16.72
C LEU A 54 2.30 5.04 -16.60
N SER A 55 3.13 4.44 -15.75
CA SER A 55 3.16 2.98 -15.58
C SER A 55 3.65 2.59 -14.19
N CYS A 56 3.33 1.36 -13.80
CA CYS A 56 3.79 0.72 -12.59
C CYS A 56 4.27 -0.69 -12.92
N ASP A 57 5.57 -0.92 -12.79
CA ASP A 57 6.14 -2.27 -12.91
C ASP A 57 6.19 -2.91 -11.52
N TRP A 58 5.68 -4.13 -11.41
CA TRP A 58 5.64 -4.89 -10.16
C TRP A 58 6.89 -5.75 -10.02
N LEU A 59 7.55 -5.67 -8.87
CA LEU A 59 8.77 -6.41 -8.59
C LEU A 59 8.49 -7.56 -7.60
N GLU A 60 9.42 -8.51 -7.50
CA GLU A 60 9.25 -9.70 -6.66
C GLU A 60 9.35 -9.40 -5.16
N ALA A 61 10.13 -8.39 -4.77
CA ALA A 61 10.39 -8.09 -3.37
C ALA A 61 9.11 -7.63 -2.65
N LEU A 62 8.81 -8.26 -1.52
CA LEU A 62 7.71 -7.91 -0.65
C LEU A 62 8.07 -8.08 0.82
N VAL A 63 7.36 -7.37 1.69
CA VAL A 63 7.49 -7.50 3.15
C VAL A 63 6.10 -7.52 3.77
N LEU A 64 5.87 -8.52 4.62
CA LEU A 64 4.67 -8.61 5.44
C LEU A 64 4.93 -7.99 6.82
N LEU A 65 4.05 -7.08 7.23
CA LEU A 65 4.13 -6.34 8.48
C LEU A 65 2.83 -6.49 9.26
N ARG A 66 2.89 -6.34 10.58
CA ARG A 66 1.74 -6.19 11.47
C ARG A 66 1.77 -4.80 12.08
N ASP A 67 0.67 -4.07 11.96
CA ASP A 67 0.48 -2.83 12.69
C ASP A 67 0.43 -3.13 14.20
N ARG A 68 1.28 -2.46 14.98
CA ARG A 68 1.39 -2.70 16.42
C ARG A 68 0.12 -2.33 17.19
N THR A 69 -0.65 -1.36 16.69
CA THR A 69 -1.86 -0.83 17.31
C THR A 69 -3.08 -1.64 16.91
N THR A 70 -3.31 -1.79 15.60
CA THR A 70 -4.52 -2.45 15.09
C THR A 70 -4.39 -3.96 15.01
N LYS A 71 -3.16 -4.49 15.12
CA LYS A 71 -2.79 -5.89 14.89
C LYS A 71 -3.11 -6.40 13.49
N GLN A 72 -3.47 -5.51 12.56
CA GLN A 72 -3.80 -5.89 11.19
C GLN A 72 -2.55 -6.11 10.35
N PRO A 73 -2.49 -7.21 9.56
CA PRO A 73 -1.46 -7.40 8.55
C PRO A 73 -1.48 -6.32 7.48
N ASN A 74 -0.29 -5.91 7.04
CA ASN A 74 -0.03 -5.03 5.92
C ASN A 74 1.02 -5.70 5.03
N LEU A 75 0.87 -5.56 3.72
CA LEU A 75 1.84 -6.06 2.75
C LEU A 75 2.41 -4.88 1.99
N LEU A 76 3.75 -4.80 1.97
CA LEU A 76 4.50 -3.87 1.14
C LEU A 76 5.01 -4.64 -0.07
N VAL A 77 4.70 -4.18 -1.27
CA VAL A 77 5.18 -4.79 -2.53
C VAL A 77 6.02 -3.76 -3.27
N SER A 78 7.21 -4.17 -3.69
CA SER A 78 8.13 -3.31 -4.42
C SER A 78 7.60 -3.02 -5.83
N ILE A 79 7.70 -1.77 -6.24
CA ILE A 79 7.25 -1.31 -7.56
C ILE A 79 8.24 -0.29 -8.14
N ASN A 80 8.27 -0.20 -9.46
CA ASN A 80 8.92 0.87 -10.20
C ASN A 80 7.87 1.72 -10.89
N LEU A 81 7.91 3.03 -10.63
CA LEU A 81 6.96 3.99 -11.18
C LEU A 81 7.61 4.84 -12.26
N ARG A 82 6.84 5.12 -13.31
CA ARG A 82 7.19 6.12 -14.31
C ARG A 82 6.19 7.26 -14.28
N PHE A 83 6.71 8.46 -14.39
CA PHE A 83 5.95 9.70 -14.39
C PHE A 83 6.30 10.54 -15.61
N GLU A 84 5.40 11.45 -15.92
CA GLU A 84 5.71 12.64 -16.70
C GLU A 84 5.24 13.89 -15.94
N ALA A 85 5.83 15.03 -16.30
CA ALA A 85 5.34 16.30 -15.80
C ALA A 85 4.01 16.64 -16.48
N ILE A 86 3.12 17.26 -15.71
CA ILE A 86 1.92 17.88 -16.25
C ILE A 86 2.32 19.21 -16.88
N GLU A 87 1.86 19.49 -18.09
CA GLU A 87 2.09 20.77 -18.79
C GLU A 87 1.63 21.96 -17.93
N GLY A 88 2.44 23.01 -17.83
CA GLY A 88 2.19 24.18 -17.00
C GLY A 88 2.38 23.95 -15.49
N SER A 89 2.91 22.80 -15.07
CA SER A 89 3.21 22.53 -13.66
C SER A 89 4.63 22.94 -13.28
N ASP A 90 4.87 23.12 -11.97
CA ASP A 90 6.20 23.36 -11.39
C ASP A 90 7.25 22.28 -11.76
N MET A 91 6.83 21.15 -12.35
CA MET A 91 7.68 20.01 -12.69
C MET A 91 8.00 19.92 -14.19
N GLU A 92 7.42 20.80 -15.04
CA GLU A 92 7.55 20.73 -16.51
C GLU A 92 9.01 20.75 -16.99
N ASP A 93 9.82 21.67 -16.45
CA ASP A 93 11.22 21.85 -16.85
C ASP A 93 12.21 20.95 -16.09
N VAL A 94 11.72 20.04 -15.24
CA VAL A 94 12.58 19.20 -14.40
C VAL A 94 12.94 17.91 -15.14
N ALA A 95 14.12 17.88 -15.76
CA ALA A 95 14.62 16.74 -16.55
C ALA A 95 14.60 15.38 -15.80
N ALA A 96 14.70 15.38 -14.46
CA ALA A 96 14.68 14.17 -13.65
C ALA A 96 13.28 13.53 -13.51
N VAL A 97 12.21 14.17 -13.98
CA VAL A 97 10.82 13.71 -13.80
C VAL A 97 10.51 12.42 -14.56
N SER A 98 11.13 12.24 -15.73
CA SER A 98 10.93 11.06 -16.58
C SER A 98 11.68 9.81 -16.09
N SER A 99 12.43 9.91 -14.99
CA SER A 99 13.21 8.78 -14.47
C SER A 99 12.34 7.83 -13.63
N ILE A 100 12.71 6.55 -13.67
CA ILE A 100 12.08 5.49 -12.88
C ILE A 100 12.26 5.80 -11.38
N ARG A 101 11.21 5.56 -10.60
CA ARG A 101 11.19 5.75 -9.14
C ARG A 101 10.89 4.43 -8.44
N ASP A 102 11.79 4.03 -7.56
CA ASP A 102 11.55 2.94 -6.62
C ASP A 102 10.47 3.37 -5.62
N ALA A 103 9.49 2.49 -5.38
CA ALA A 103 8.47 2.72 -4.38
C ALA A 103 7.93 1.40 -3.81
N CYS A 104 7.06 1.52 -2.81
CA CYS A 104 6.26 0.40 -2.30
C CYS A 104 4.76 0.69 -2.44
N ALA A 105 4.04 -0.24 -3.06
CA ALA A 105 2.59 -0.33 -2.95
C ALA A 105 2.21 -0.89 -1.58
N VAL A 106 1.19 -0.30 -0.94
CA VAL A 106 0.69 -0.75 0.37
C VAL A 106 -0.67 -1.44 0.23
N PHE A 107 -0.77 -2.65 0.77
CA PHE A 107 -2.01 -3.40 0.90
C PHE A 107 -2.30 -3.67 2.37
N GLN A 108 -3.57 -3.63 2.75
CA GLN A 108 -4.03 -3.85 4.12
C GLN A 108 -4.99 -5.04 4.17
N TRP A 109 -4.79 -5.90 5.17
CA TRP A 109 -5.69 -7.01 5.43
C TRP A 109 -6.89 -6.52 6.24
N GLN A 110 -8.09 -6.61 5.67
CA GLN A 110 -9.33 -6.16 6.29
C GLN A 110 -10.45 -7.13 5.92
N ASN A 111 -11.33 -7.45 6.88
CA ASN A 111 -12.48 -8.35 6.65
C ASN A 111 -12.10 -9.67 5.94
N ASN A 112 -10.95 -10.24 6.31
CA ASN A 112 -10.42 -11.49 5.75
C ASN A 112 -10.11 -11.42 4.23
N ALA A 113 -9.77 -10.23 3.72
CA ALA A 113 -9.30 -10.01 2.37
C ALA A 113 -8.20 -8.95 2.31
N TRP A 114 -7.39 -8.97 1.25
CA TRP A 114 -6.49 -7.86 0.93
C TRP A 114 -7.27 -6.72 0.29
N THR A 115 -6.90 -5.51 0.67
CA THR A 115 -7.45 -4.26 0.15
C THR A 115 -6.32 -3.27 -0.07
N THR A 116 -6.57 -2.21 -0.83
CA THR A 116 -5.63 -1.09 -0.97
C THR A 116 -6.38 0.22 -1.05
N SER A 117 -5.75 1.29 -0.57
CA SER A 117 -6.22 2.66 -0.70
C SER A 117 -5.41 3.48 -1.71
N GLY A 118 -4.56 2.84 -2.51
CA GLY A 118 -3.58 3.52 -3.38
C GLY A 118 -2.38 4.13 -2.64
N ARG A 119 -2.22 3.84 -1.34
CA ARG A 119 -1.12 4.38 -0.53
C ARG A 119 0.22 3.87 -1.07
N THR A 120 1.14 4.82 -1.29
CA THR A 120 2.46 4.56 -1.88
C THR A 120 3.56 5.13 -0.99
N LEU A 121 4.63 4.36 -0.78
CA LEU A 121 5.85 4.83 -0.12
C LEU A 121 6.89 5.09 -1.19
N PHE A 122 7.12 6.36 -1.54
CA PHE A 122 8.04 6.74 -2.62
C PHE A 122 9.50 6.69 -2.16
N ASN A 123 10.40 6.48 -3.12
CA ASN A 123 11.85 6.53 -2.98
C ASN A 123 12.41 5.50 -1.98
N MET A 124 11.80 4.31 -1.90
CA MET A 124 12.28 3.22 -1.06
C MET A 124 11.72 1.87 -1.49
N ASN A 125 12.51 0.82 -1.24
CA ASN A 125 12.08 -0.57 -1.35
C ASN A 125 11.44 -1.08 -0.04
N PRO A 126 10.79 -2.26 -0.04
CA PRO A 126 10.08 -2.79 1.13
C PRO A 126 10.95 -2.99 2.38
N GLU A 127 12.23 -3.30 2.23
CA GLU A 127 13.15 -3.52 3.36
C GLU A 127 13.50 -2.20 4.06
N ALA A 128 13.80 -1.16 3.29
CA ALA A 128 13.99 0.19 3.83
C ALA A 128 12.69 0.74 4.45
N ALA A 129 11.54 0.48 3.81
CA ALA A 129 10.24 0.85 4.34
C ALA A 129 9.95 0.15 5.69
N LYS A 130 10.26 -1.14 5.83
CA LYS A 130 10.16 -1.89 7.09
C LYS A 130 10.95 -1.22 8.22
N GLN A 131 12.20 -0.85 7.96
CA GLN A 131 13.05 -0.18 8.95
C GLN A 131 12.46 1.17 9.36
N ARG A 132 12.04 1.98 8.39
CA ARG A 132 11.40 3.29 8.63
C ARG A 132 10.11 3.17 9.46
N LEU A 133 9.38 2.08 9.30
CA LEU A 133 8.08 1.84 9.94
C LEU A 133 8.16 1.08 11.27
N ALA A 134 9.37 0.70 11.73
CA ALA A 134 9.56 -0.21 12.86
C ALA A 134 8.94 0.27 14.20
N ALA A 135 8.78 1.58 14.38
CA ALA A 135 8.11 2.16 15.55
C ALA A 135 6.62 1.81 15.63
N SER A 136 5.94 1.67 14.49
CA SER A 136 4.50 1.44 14.40
C SER A 136 4.14 0.06 13.86
N TYR A 137 5.09 -0.64 13.25
CA TYR A 137 4.91 -1.94 12.63
C TYR A 137 5.98 -2.94 13.09
N GLU A 138 5.64 -4.22 13.05
CA GLU A 138 6.58 -5.33 13.26
C GLU A 138 6.53 -6.32 12.09
N PRO A 139 7.63 -6.99 11.76
CA PRO A 139 7.60 -8.08 10.78
C PRO A 139 6.68 -9.22 11.24
N ILE A 140 6.02 -9.88 10.29
CA ILE A 140 5.26 -11.13 10.52
C ILE A 140 6.12 -12.34 10.15
#